data_AF-A0AAD7G8B7-F1
#
_entry.id   AF-A0AAD7G8B7-F1
#
_cell.length_a   1.000
_cell.length_b   1.000
_cell.length_c   1.000
_cell.angle_alpha   90.00
_cell.angle_beta   90.00
_cell.angle_gamma   90.00
#
_symmetry.space_group_name_H-M   'P 1'
#
loop_
_entity.id
_entity.type
_entity.pdbx_description
1 polymer ?
#
loop_
_entity_poly.entity_id
_entity_poly.type
_entity_poly.pdbx_seq_one_letter_code
_entity_poly.pdbx_strand_id
1 'polypeptide(L)'
;MLQWITAWSKASDAINYIFPHRRRELDEYRQYISDLFTSSAEHTHERVIFLDRKLRNEAAGRRDLALNDFAKFGHWERSYLNDNGAAYLELKPKAKESDRKRRRRRASR
;
A
#
# COMPACT_ATOMS: atom_id res chain seq x y z
N MET A 1 6.64 -9.02 -3.65
CA MET A 1 7.18 -8.18 -4.73
C MET A 1 6.75 -8.65 -6.13
N LEU A 2 7.18 -9.82 -6.62
CA LEU A 2 6.93 -10.25 -8.01
C LEU A 2 5.45 -10.24 -8.41
N GLN A 3 4.57 -10.77 -7.55
CA GLN A 3 3.12 -10.78 -7.77
C GLN A 3 2.55 -9.37 -7.97
N TRP A 4 3.04 -8.41 -7.19
CA TRP A 4 2.63 -7.01 -7.29
C TRP A 4 3.07 -6.40 -8.63
N ILE A 5 4.31 -6.65 -9.05
CA ILE A 5 4.83 -6.16 -10.34
C ILE A 5 3.98 -6.69 -11.50
N THR A 6 3.69 -7.99 -11.52
CA THR A 6 2.86 -8.59 -12.56
C THR A 6 1.45 -8.01 -12.58
N ALA A 7 0.83 -7.80 -11.42
CA ALA A 7 -0.48 -7.18 -11.31
C ALA A 7 -0.46 -5.72 -11.78
N TRP A 8 0.54 -4.95 -11.37
CA TRP A 8 0.69 -3.55 -11.76
C TRP A 8 0.96 -3.38 -13.25
N SER A 9 1.79 -4.23 -13.87
CA SER A 9 2.00 -4.17 -15.32
C SER A 9 0.69 -4.31 -16.09
N LYS A 10 -0.14 -5.31 -15.75
CA LYS A 10 -1.45 -5.49 -16.39
C LYS A 10 -2.38 -4.29 -16.17
N ALA A 11 -2.38 -3.72 -14.97
CA ALA A 11 -3.18 -2.54 -14.66
C ALA A 11 -2.67 -1.31 -15.43
N SER A 12 -1.34 -1.11 -15.49
CA SER A 12 -0.70 -0.01 -16.19
C SER A 12 -0.98 -0.07 -17.70
N ASP A 13 -0.90 -1.25 -18.31
CA ASP A 13 -1.23 -1.44 -19.73
C ASP A 13 -2.69 -1.06 -20.03
N ALA A 14 -3.63 -1.49 -19.19
CA ALA A 14 -5.04 -1.15 -19.32
C ALA A 14 -5.30 0.36 -19.14
N ILE A 15 -4.66 0.99 -18.14
CA ILE A 15 -4.81 2.43 -17.90
C ILE A 15 -4.17 3.22 -19.05
N ASN A 16 -3.01 2.80 -19.55
CA ASN A 16 -2.33 3.44 -20.67
C ASN A 16 -3.11 3.33 -21.98
N TYR A 17 -3.81 2.21 -22.19
CA TYR A 17 -4.70 2.07 -23.33
C TYR A 17 -5.81 3.13 -23.35
N ILE A 18 -6.40 3.42 -22.18
CA ILE A 18 -7.47 4.42 -22.04
C ILE A 18 -6.90 5.85 -21.96
N PHE A 19 -5.77 6.02 -21.29
CA PHE A 19 -5.13 7.31 -21.01
C PHE A 19 -3.64 7.30 -21.40
N PRO A 20 -3.31 7.37 -22.71
CA PRO A 20 -1.92 7.25 -23.18
C PRO A 20 -0.96 8.29 -22.60
N HIS A 21 -1.47 9.48 -22.27
CA HIS A 21 -0.69 10.58 -21.69
C HIS A 21 -0.22 10.30 -20.26
N ARG A 22 -0.79 9.31 -19.56
CA ARG A 22 -0.41 8.94 -18.19
C ARG A 22 0.75 7.95 -18.10
N ARG A 23 1.28 7.49 -19.23
CA ARG A 23 2.34 6.45 -19.24
C ARG A 23 3.53 6.77 -18.36
N ARG A 24 4.05 7.99 -18.47
CA ARG A 24 5.19 8.45 -17.66
C ARG A 24 4.88 8.37 -16.17
N GLU A 25 3.70 8.83 -15.76
CA GLU A 25 3.26 8.82 -14.36
C GLU A 25 3.20 7.37 -13.82
N LEU A 26 2.64 6.44 -14.60
CA LEU A 26 2.50 5.03 -14.18
C LEU A 26 3.83 4.29 -14.13
N ASP A 27 4.76 4.61 -15.03
CA ASP A 27 6.12 4.05 -15.06
C ASP A 27 6.94 4.58 -13.86
N GLU A 28 6.88 5.88 -13.59
CA GLU A 28 7.49 6.51 -12.41
C GLU A 28 6.92 5.89 -11.12
N TYR A 29 5.60 5.73 -11.02
CA TYR A 29 4.96 5.11 -9.86
C TYR A 29 5.34 3.64 -9.67
N ARG A 30 5.46 2.88 -10.77
CA ARG A 30 5.94 1.49 -10.72
C ARG A 30 7.33 1.41 -10.10
N GLN A 31 8.24 2.28 -10.54
CA GLN A 31 9.61 2.31 -10.04
C GLN A 31 9.60 2.64 -8.55
N TYR A 32 8.88 3.68 -8.16
CA TYR A 32 8.74 4.10 -6.77
C TYR A 32 8.27 2.98 -5.83
N ILE A 33 7.17 2.28 -6.14
CA ILE A 33 6.72 1.16 -5.28
C ILE A 33 7.70 -0.03 -5.32
N SER A 34 8.36 -0.28 -6.45
CA SER A 34 9.39 -1.32 -6.55
C SER A 34 10.61 -1.01 -5.67
N ASP A 35 11.01 0.25 -5.59
CA ASP A 35 12.07 0.73 -4.71
C ASP A 35 11.66 0.59 -3.23
N LEU A 36 10.39 0.84 -2.90
CA LEU A 36 9.87 0.57 -1.55
C LEU A 36 9.93 -0.92 -1.20
N PHE A 37 9.56 -1.82 -2.10
CA PHE A 37 9.74 -3.26 -1.85
C PHE A 37 11.21 -3.63 -1.67
N THR A 38 12.11 -3.07 -2.49
CA THR A 38 13.54 -3.41 -2.47
C THR A 38 14.24 -2.86 -1.22
N SER A 39 13.83 -1.69 -0.73
CA SER A 39 14.36 -1.05 0.47
C SER A 39 13.71 -1.52 1.78
N SER A 40 12.61 -2.28 1.69
CA SER A 40 11.90 -2.81 2.85
C SER A 40 12.31 -4.25 3.14
N ALA A 41 12.31 -4.63 4.42
CA ALA A 41 12.51 -6.03 4.79
C ALA A 41 11.28 -6.87 4.39
N GLU A 42 11.48 -8.14 4.03
CA GLU A 42 10.41 -8.98 3.46
C GLU A 42 9.16 -9.10 4.35
N HIS A 43 9.35 -9.15 5.67
CA HIS A 43 8.26 -9.20 6.64
C HIS A 43 7.41 -7.91 6.70
N THR A 44 7.89 -6.81 6.09
CA THR A 44 7.18 -5.52 5.99
C THR A 44 6.55 -5.29 4.62
N HIS A 45 6.71 -6.22 3.66
CA HIS A 45 6.13 -6.10 2.31
C HIS A 45 4.60 -5.91 2.32
N GLU A 46 3.90 -6.47 3.30
CA GLU A 46 2.45 -6.24 3.46
C GLU A 46 2.13 -4.75 3.69
N ARG A 47 3.00 -4.03 4.41
CA ARG A 47 2.86 -2.58 4.65
C ARG A 47 3.00 -1.77 3.37
N VAL A 48 3.91 -2.17 2.49
CA VAL A 48 4.07 -1.56 1.15
C VAL A 48 2.81 -1.73 0.32
N ILE A 49 2.15 -2.90 0.39
CA ILE A 49 0.88 -3.16 -0.31
C ILE A 49 -0.24 -2.26 0.25
N PHE A 50 -0.33 -2.10 1.56
CA PHE A 50 -1.33 -1.21 2.17
C PHE A 50 -1.09 0.25 1.83
N LEU A 51 0.17 0.68 1.80
CA LEU A 51 0.58 1.99 1.34
C LEU A 51 0.18 2.21 -0.12
N ASP A 52 0.53 1.30 -1.04
CA ASP A 52 0.13 1.35 -2.45
C ASP A 52 -1.39 1.55 -2.60
N ARG A 53 -2.19 0.77 -1.88
CA ARG A 53 -3.65 0.91 -1.88
C ARG A 53 -4.09 2.31 -1.42
N LYS A 54 -3.48 2.83 -0.34
CA LYS A 54 -3.81 4.16 0.18
C LYS A 54 -3.46 5.25 -0.84
N LEU A 55 -2.27 5.21 -1.41
CA LEU A 55 -1.80 6.17 -2.41
C LEU A 55 -2.71 6.21 -3.64
N ARG A 56 -3.09 5.03 -4.16
CA ARG A 56 -3.99 4.95 -5.32
C ARG A 56 -5.38 5.48 -5.03
N ASN A 57 -5.93 5.21 -3.84
CA ASN A 57 -7.22 5.76 -3.44
C ASN A 57 -7.18 7.28 -3.29
N GLU A 58 -6.11 7.83 -2.74
CA GLU A 58 -5.93 9.27 -2.59
C GLU A 58 -5.79 9.95 -3.95
N ALA A 59 -4.96 9.43 -4.84
CA ALA A 59 -4.81 9.95 -6.20
C ALA A 59 -6.11 9.86 -7.02
N ALA A 60 -6.93 8.83 -6.80
CA ALA A 60 -8.24 8.71 -7.45
C ALA A 60 -9.30 9.67 -6.86
N GLY A 61 -9.24 9.93 -5.55
CA GLY A 61 -10.21 10.76 -4.83
C GLY A 61 -9.90 12.26 -4.89
N ARG A 62 -8.66 12.64 -5.16
CA ARG A 62 -8.19 14.02 -5.16
C ARG A 62 -7.78 14.48 -6.55
N ARG A 63 -8.25 15.67 -6.95
CA ARG A 63 -7.88 16.28 -8.23
C ARG A 63 -6.50 16.94 -8.21
N ASP A 64 -5.93 17.16 -7.02
CA ASP A 64 -4.67 17.87 -6.81
C ASP A 64 -3.48 16.93 -6.53
N LEU A 65 -3.65 15.62 -6.76
CA LEU A 65 -2.66 14.60 -6.44
C LEU A 65 -2.46 13.63 -7.61
N ALA A 66 -1.26 13.61 -8.18
CA ALA A 66 -0.85 12.61 -9.16
C ALA A 66 -0.07 11.45 -8.52
N LEU A 67 -0.02 10.28 -9.17
CA LEU A 67 0.74 9.14 -8.66
C LEU A 67 2.26 9.38 -8.65
N ASN A 68 2.76 10.36 -9.40
CA ASN A 68 4.16 10.76 -9.40
C ASN A 68 4.48 11.98 -8.51
N ASP A 69 3.51 12.48 -7.73
CA ASP A 69 3.73 13.53 -6.73
C ASP A 69 4.36 12.97 -5.43
N PHE A 70 5.49 12.26 -5.54
CA PHE A 70 6.09 11.53 -4.42
C PHE A 70 6.39 12.40 -3.19
N ALA A 71 6.72 13.68 -3.40
CA ALA A 71 6.93 14.64 -2.31
C ALA A 71 5.70 14.79 -1.39
N LYS A 72 4.49 14.59 -1.92
CA LYS A 72 3.24 14.65 -1.14
C LYS A 72 2.99 13.34 -0.36
N PHE A 73 3.71 12.26 -0.66
CA PHE A 73 3.49 10.94 -0.09
C PHE A 73 4.22 10.68 1.23
N GLY A 74 5.20 11.51 1.60
CA GLY A 74 6.08 11.24 2.74
C GLY A 74 5.34 11.06 4.08
N HIS A 75 4.17 11.66 4.28
CA HIS A 75 3.39 11.43 5.49
C HIS A 75 2.71 10.03 5.51
N TRP A 76 2.29 9.50 4.37
CA TRP A 76 1.78 8.12 4.26
C TRP A 76 2.91 7.11 4.37
N GLU A 77 4.04 7.33 3.69
CA GLU A 77 5.23 6.47 3.83
C GLU A 77 5.63 6.31 5.30
N ARG A 78 5.77 7.44 6.01
CA ARG A 78 6.10 7.43 7.44
C ARG A 78 5.05 6.73 8.30
N SER A 79 3.77 6.81 7.94
CA SER A 79 2.68 6.22 8.73
C SER A 79 2.58 4.70 8.55
N TYR A 80 2.87 4.20 7.34
CA TYR A 80 2.75 2.77 7.00
C TYR A 80 4.06 2.00 7.16
N LEU A 81 5.22 2.61 6.85
CA LEU A 81 6.49 1.89 6.81
C LEU A 81 7.24 1.94 8.15
N ASN A 82 7.16 3.03 8.90
CA ASN A 82 7.83 3.13 10.20
C ASN A 82 7.12 2.28 11.26
N ASP A 83 7.89 1.64 12.12
CA ASP A 83 7.38 0.86 13.25
C ASP A 83 6.63 1.69 14.30
N ASN A 84 6.84 3.00 14.31
CA ASN A 84 6.11 3.96 15.16
C ASN A 84 4.99 4.69 14.41
N GLY A 85 4.70 4.29 13.16
CA GLY A 85 3.67 4.92 12.33
C GLY A 85 2.25 4.63 12.83
N ALA A 86 1.37 5.64 12.76
CA ALA A 86 -0.01 5.51 13.24
C ALA A 86 -0.81 4.44 12.48
N ALA A 87 -0.68 4.37 11.15
CA ALA A 87 -1.36 3.35 10.35
C ALA A 87 -0.82 1.94 10.64
N TYR A 88 0.47 1.80 10.94
CA TYR A 88 1.03 0.52 11.36
C TYR A 88 0.41 -0.01 12.67
N LEU A 89 0.13 0.87 13.64
CA LEU A 89 -0.53 0.46 14.88
C LEU A 89 -1.98 -0.01 14.67
N GLU A 90 -2.68 0.53 13.67
CA GLU A 90 -4.04 0.10 13.31
C GLU A 90 -4.06 -1.17 12.46
N LEU A 91 -3.02 -1.40 11.65
CA LEU A 91 -2.83 -2.62 10.85
C LEU A 91 -2.37 -3.82 11.68
N LYS A 92 -1.78 -3.60 12.87
CA LYS A 92 -1.53 -4.69 13.82
C LYS A 92 -2.86 -5.40 14.07
N PRO A 93 -2.93 -6.70 13.79
CA PRO A 93 -4.22 -7.34 13.71
C PRO A 93 -4.85 -7.39 15.11
N LYS A 94 -6.05 -6.81 15.22
CA LYS A 94 -7.04 -7.16 16.26
C LYS A 94 -7.34 -8.68 16.32
N ALA A 95 -6.78 -9.49 15.41
CA ALA A 95 -6.86 -10.94 15.38
C ALA A 95 -6.41 -11.61 16.69
N LYS A 96 -5.38 -11.10 17.39
CA LYS A 96 -5.00 -11.70 18.68
C LYS A 96 -6.03 -11.44 19.78
N GLU A 97 -6.81 -10.37 19.68
CA GLU A 97 -7.81 -10.00 20.67
C GLU A 97 -9.17 -10.63 20.40
N SER A 98 -9.62 -10.66 19.14
CA SER A 98 -10.88 -11.33 18.76
C SER A 98 -10.82 -12.84 19.01
N ASP A 99 -9.68 -13.47 18.74
CA ASP A 99 -9.50 -14.92 18.89
C ASP A 99 -9.31 -15.34 20.36
N ARG A 100 -8.64 -14.49 21.17
CA ARG A 100 -8.63 -14.63 22.65
C ARG A 100 -10.04 -14.47 23.24
N LYS A 101 -10.82 -13.51 22.76
CA LYS A 101 -12.19 -13.26 23.23
C LYS A 101 -13.13 -14.41 22.86
N ARG A 102 -12.93 -15.04 21.70
CA ARG A 102 -13.66 -16.22 21.23
C ARG A 102 -13.30 -17.48 22.02
N ARG A 103 -12.02 -17.70 22.35
CA ARG A 103 -11.57 -18.82 23.22
C ARG A 103 -12.08 -18.67 24.66
N ARG A 104 -12.03 -17.47 25.24
CA ARG A 104 -12.58 -17.22 26.59
C ARG A 104 -14.08 -17.53 26.69
N ARG A 105 -14.88 -17.14 25.69
CA ARG A 105 -16.32 -17.46 25.65
C ARG A 105 -16.65 -18.96 25.51
N ARG A 106 -15.74 -19.75 24.94
CA ARG A 106 -15.92 -21.21 24.80
C ARG A 106 -15.51 -21.99 26.06
N ALA A 107 -14.65 -21.43 26.90
CA ALA A 107 -14.20 -22.05 28.15
C ALA A 107 -15.09 -21.73 29.36
N SER A 108 -16.16 -20.95 29.18
CA SER A 108 -17.13 -20.58 30.23
C SER A 108 -18.51 -21.21 30.01
N ARG A 109 -18.57 -22.29 29.22
CA ARG A 109 -19.74 -23.13 28.95
C ARG A 109 -19.37 -24.56 29.28
#